data_AF-A0A9W7M3B0-F1
#
_entry.id   AF-A0A9W7M3B0-F1
#
_cell.length_a   1.000
_cell.length_b   1.000
_cell.length_c   1.000
_cell.angle_alpha   90.00
_cell.angle_beta   90.00
_cell.angle_gamma   90.00
#
_symmetry.space_group_name_H-M   'P 1'
#
loop_
_entity.id
_entity.type
_entity.pdbx_description
1 polymer ?
#
loop_
_entity_poly.entity_id
_entity_poly.type
_entity_poly.pdbx_seq_one_letter_code
_entity_poly.pdbx_strand_id
1 'polypeptide(L)'
;MMQLRMQFEHFDHVRQLSDFKSLETISNLCQWLVKTRKSEIYPLVYRVVTLILTLPVSTVTTERSFSAMNIIKNKLHNKIEDEFLSNCLLIYIEKEIAETFDVDSIISDFCDMKERRVSFY
;
A
#
# COMPACT_ATOMS: atom_id res chain seq x y z
N MET A 1 -19.33 25.27 11.92
CA MET A 1 -19.21 26.11 10.69
C MET A 1 -19.06 27.61 10.99
N MET A 2 -19.87 28.22 11.86
CA MET A 2 -19.75 29.66 12.19
C MET A 2 -18.40 30.06 12.80
N GLN A 3 -17.84 29.29 13.73
CA GLN A 3 -16.56 29.59 14.38
C GLN A 3 -15.37 29.56 13.43
N LEU A 4 -15.39 28.65 12.45
CA LEU A 4 -14.37 28.57 11.40
C LEU A 4 -14.38 29.83 10.53
N ARG A 5 -15.57 30.28 10.10
CA ARG A 5 -15.72 31.52 9.33
C ARG A 5 -15.19 32.72 10.11
N MET A 6 -15.57 32.88 11.38
CA MET A 6 -15.05 33.98 12.20
C MET A 6 -13.53 33.96 12.34
N GLN A 7 -12.91 32.78 12.55
CA GLN A 7 -11.46 32.69 12.58
C GLN A 7 -10.81 33.02 11.23
N PHE A 8 -11.43 32.64 10.10
CA PHE A 8 -10.95 33.02 8.77
C PHE A 8 -11.05 34.52 8.49
N GLU A 9 -12.15 35.17 8.87
CA GLU A 9 -12.32 36.63 8.73
C GLU A 9 -11.25 37.40 9.54
N HIS A 10 -10.96 36.96 10.76
CA HIS A 10 -9.89 37.55 11.57
C HIS A 10 -8.49 37.19 11.03
N PHE A 11 -8.35 36.03 10.39
CA PHE A 11 -7.12 35.62 9.72
C PHE A 11 -6.87 36.41 8.43
N ASP A 12 -7.90 37.01 7.81
CA ASP A 12 -7.72 37.80 6.59
C ASP A 12 -6.84 39.05 6.84
N HIS A 13 -6.91 39.63 8.03
CA HIS A 13 -6.00 40.69 8.48
C HIS A 13 -4.53 40.24 8.53
N VAL A 14 -4.29 38.94 8.75
CA VAL A 14 -2.95 38.34 8.76
C VAL A 14 -2.37 38.23 7.34
N ARG A 15 -3.21 38.14 6.30
CA ARG A 15 -2.77 38.11 4.89
C ARG A 15 -2.17 39.45 4.42
N GLN A 16 -2.51 40.54 5.10
CA GLN A 16 -1.99 41.87 4.81
C GLN A 16 -0.54 42.05 5.26
N LEU A 17 -0.03 41.18 6.14
CA LEU A 17 1.35 41.23 6.62
C LEU A 17 2.33 40.93 5.48
N SER A 18 3.39 41.74 5.38
CA SER A 18 4.47 41.58 4.40
C SER A 18 5.12 40.19 4.46
N ASP A 19 5.30 39.66 5.66
CA ASP A 19 5.88 38.33 5.90
C ASP A 19 4.97 37.18 5.44
N PHE A 20 3.67 37.43 5.27
CA PHE A 20 2.73 36.45 4.75
C PHE A 20 2.75 36.44 3.22
N LYS A 21 2.93 37.61 2.58
CA LYS A 21 2.95 37.75 1.11
C LYS A 21 4.17 37.07 0.47
N SER A 22 5.24 36.84 1.23
CA SER A 22 6.43 36.10 0.77
C SER A 22 6.29 34.58 0.87
N LEU A 23 5.15 34.04 1.32
CA LEU A 23 4.95 32.60 1.47
C LEU A 23 4.47 31.97 0.15
N GLU A 24 5.37 31.26 -0.53
CA GLU A 24 5.08 30.63 -1.84
C GLU A 24 4.43 29.24 -1.74
N THR A 25 4.52 28.54 -0.60
CA THR A 25 4.08 27.15 -0.47
C THR A 25 3.29 26.93 0.82
N ILE A 26 2.35 25.97 0.79
CA ILE A 26 1.55 25.55 1.95
C ILE A 26 2.44 25.05 3.11
N SER A 27 3.57 24.42 2.80
CA SER A 27 4.59 24.05 3.80
C SER A 27 5.17 25.28 4.51
N ASN A 28 5.52 26.33 3.75
CA ASN A 28 6.03 27.59 4.31
C ASN A 28 4.97 28.27 5.18
N LEU A 29 3.70 28.24 4.75
CA LEU A 29 2.57 28.71 5.55
C LEU A 29 2.44 27.95 6.88
N CYS A 30 2.51 26.62 6.86
CA CYS A 30 2.44 25.80 8.07
C CYS A 30 3.58 26.13 9.05
N GLN A 31 4.82 26.23 8.54
CA GLN A 31 5.97 26.61 9.36
C GLN A 31 5.85 28.02 9.93
N TRP A 32 5.36 28.96 9.13
CA TRP A 32 5.15 30.35 9.55
C TRP A 32 4.10 30.44 10.66
N LEU A 33 2.99 29.70 10.55
CA LEU A 33 1.94 29.64 11.57
C LEU A 33 2.48 29.15 12.93
N VAL A 34 3.38 28.17 12.91
CA VAL A 34 4.02 27.65 14.13
C VAL A 34 5.03 28.66 14.69
N LYS A 35 5.91 29.21 13.85
CA LYS A 35 6.94 30.19 14.26
C LYS A 35 6.34 31.44 14.90
N THR A 36 5.20 31.90 14.39
CA THR A 36 4.50 33.09 14.89
C THR A 36 3.51 32.81 16.01
N ARG A 37 3.44 31.55 16.50
CA ARG A 37 2.44 31.05 17.46
C ARG A 37 0.98 31.26 17.03
N LYS A 38 0.75 31.56 15.75
CA LYS A 38 -0.59 31.72 15.16
C LYS A 38 -1.35 30.39 15.10
N SER A 39 -0.65 29.25 15.20
CA SER A 39 -1.24 27.93 15.39
C SER A 39 -2.08 27.80 16.67
N GLU A 40 -1.73 28.52 17.74
CA GLU A 40 -2.48 28.52 19.00
C GLU A 40 -3.67 29.49 18.95
N ILE A 41 -3.52 30.60 18.22
CA ILE A 41 -4.54 31.65 18.07
C ILE A 41 -5.63 31.22 17.07
N TYR A 42 -5.22 30.57 15.98
CA TYR A 42 -6.10 30.11 14.90
C TYR A 42 -5.99 28.58 14.70
N PRO A 43 -6.37 27.78 15.71
CA PRO A 43 -6.19 26.33 15.68
C PRO A 43 -6.97 25.67 14.55
N LEU A 44 -8.11 26.25 14.15
CA LEU A 44 -8.92 25.73 13.06
C LEU A 44 -8.26 25.94 11.69
N VAL A 45 -7.66 27.11 11.46
CA VAL A 45 -6.91 27.41 10.22
C VAL A 45 -5.69 26.51 10.14
N TYR A 46 -4.95 26.37 11.24
CA TYR A 46 -3.81 25.46 11.33
C TYR A 46 -4.20 24.02 10.99
N ARG A 47 -5.29 23.51 11.58
CA ARG A 47 -5.79 22.16 11.30
C ARG A 47 -6.13 21.92 9.83
N VAL A 48 -6.74 22.90 9.16
CA VAL A 48 -7.04 22.81 7.72
C VAL A 48 -5.76 22.74 6.89
N VAL A 49 -4.78 23.58 7.18
CA VAL A 49 -3.48 23.58 6.50
C VAL A 49 -2.75 22.25 6.71
N THR A 50 -2.76 21.71 7.94
CA THR A 50 -2.18 20.39 8.24
C THR A 50 -2.89 19.29 7.48
N LEU A 51 -4.24 19.30 7.42
CA LEU A 51 -5.00 18.32 6.64
C LEU A 51 -4.59 18.34 5.17
N ILE A 52 -4.52 19.53 4.55
CA ILE A 52 -4.10 19.68 3.15
C ILE A 52 -2.67 19.16 2.93
N LEU A 53 -1.75 19.30 3.89
CA LEU A 53 -0.40 18.74 3.79
C LEU A 53 -0.36 17.22 4.00
N THR A 54 -1.21 16.68 4.86
CA THR A 54 -1.29 15.23 5.13
C THR A 54 -2.05 14.45 4.05
N LEU A 55 -2.93 15.12 3.30
CA LEU A 55 -3.70 14.50 2.22
C LEU A 55 -2.79 13.94 1.11
N PRO A 56 -1.83 14.68 0.52
CA PRO A 56 -0.88 14.16 -0.46
C PRO A 56 -0.07 12.96 0.04
N VAL A 57 0.33 12.99 1.32
CA VAL A 57 1.06 11.87 1.94
C VAL A 57 0.15 10.66 2.08
N SER A 58 -1.11 10.87 2.45
CA SER A 58 -2.11 9.81 2.57
C SER A 58 -2.48 9.22 1.20
N THR A 59 -2.65 10.05 0.16
CA THR A 59 -2.96 9.57 -1.19
C THR A 59 -1.80 8.74 -1.75
N VAL A 60 -0.55 9.23 -1.65
CA VAL A 60 0.63 8.48 -2.11
C VAL A 60 0.82 7.17 -1.33
N THR A 61 0.60 7.17 -0.01
CA THR A 61 0.73 5.95 0.80
C THR A 61 -0.37 4.95 0.49
N THR A 62 -1.62 5.39 0.33
CA THR A 62 -2.72 4.51 -0.09
C THR A 62 -2.47 3.92 -1.48
N GLU A 63 -2.09 4.73 -2.48
CA GLU A 63 -1.75 4.25 -3.82
C GLU A 63 -0.61 3.22 -3.80
N ARG A 64 0.42 3.47 -2.98
CA ARG A 64 1.53 2.53 -2.81
C ARG A 64 1.09 1.23 -2.15
N SER A 65 0.24 1.28 -1.12
CA SER A 65 -0.31 0.09 -0.48
C SER A 65 -1.23 -0.70 -1.42
N PHE A 66 -2.06 -0.02 -2.21
CA PHE A 66 -2.87 -0.65 -3.27
C PHE A 66 -1.98 -1.29 -4.35
N SER A 67 -0.89 -0.65 -4.74
CA SER A 67 0.10 -1.21 -5.67
C SER A 67 0.79 -2.45 -5.09
N ALA A 68 1.23 -2.41 -3.83
CA ALA A 68 1.79 -3.58 -3.14
C ALA A 68 0.76 -4.73 -3.05
N MET A 69 -0.50 -4.43 -2.76
CA MET A 69 -1.58 -5.42 -2.75
C MET A 69 -1.81 -6.02 -4.14
N ASN A 70 -1.73 -5.21 -5.20
CA ASN A 70 -1.81 -5.68 -6.57
C ASN A 70 -0.62 -6.59 -6.94
N ILE A 71 0.59 -6.24 -6.50
CA ILE A 71 1.78 -7.07 -6.65
C ILE A 71 1.64 -8.39 -5.89
N ILE A 72 1.15 -8.39 -4.65
CA ILE A 72 0.93 -9.60 -3.86
C ILE A 72 -0.14 -10.49 -4.50
N LYS A 73 -1.24 -9.89 -4.98
CA LYS A 73 -2.31 -10.62 -5.68
C LYS A 73 -1.78 -11.28 -6.96
N ASN A 74 -0.98 -10.58 -7.75
CA ASN A 74 -0.29 -11.15 -8.91
C ASN A 74 0.77 -12.19 -8.50
N LYS A 75 1.50 -11.96 -7.40
CA LYS A 75 2.53 -12.88 -6.90
C LYS A 75 1.93 -14.16 -6.34
N LEU A 76 0.73 -14.13 -5.76
CA LEU A 76 -0.03 -15.31 -5.35
C LEU A 76 -0.48 -16.14 -6.56
N HIS A 77 -0.83 -15.49 -7.67
CA HIS A 77 -1.06 -16.20 -8.93
C HIS A 77 0.24 -16.85 -9.44
N ASN A 78 1.39 -16.18 -9.27
CA ASN A 78 2.72 -16.78 -9.48
C ASN A 78 3.11 -17.81 -8.39
N LYS A 79 2.41 -17.88 -7.23
CA LYS A 79 2.75 -18.78 -6.12
C LYS A 79 2.36 -20.23 -6.40
N ILE A 80 1.45 -20.47 -7.34
CA ILE A 80 1.19 -21.83 -7.87
C ILE A 80 2.48 -22.42 -8.47
N GLU A 81 3.31 -21.58 -9.11
CA GLU A 81 4.64 -21.95 -9.60
C GLU A 81 5.63 -22.17 -8.45
N ASP A 82 5.52 -21.38 -7.37
CA ASP A 82 6.38 -21.44 -6.18
C ASP A 82 6.10 -22.70 -5.31
N GLU A 83 4.84 -23.12 -5.22
CA GLU A 83 4.42 -24.37 -4.57
C GLU A 83 4.90 -25.60 -5.35
N PHE A 84 4.83 -25.53 -6.69
CA PHE A 84 5.45 -26.52 -7.57
C PHE A 84 6.97 -26.60 -7.35
N LEU A 85 7.66 -25.45 -7.29
CA LEU A 85 9.09 -25.40 -7.02
C LEU A 85 9.46 -25.95 -5.63
N SER A 86 8.65 -25.65 -4.61
CA SER A 86 8.85 -26.16 -3.24
C SER A 86 8.70 -27.68 -3.16
N ASN A 87 7.73 -28.25 -3.89
CA ASN A 87 7.57 -29.70 -3.98
C ASN A 87 8.77 -30.37 -4.65
N CYS A 88 9.32 -29.78 -5.71
CA CYS A 88 10.56 -30.27 -6.33
C CYS A 88 11.76 -30.22 -5.37
N LEU A 89 11.88 -29.16 -4.56
CA LEU A 89 12.93 -29.03 -3.55
C LEU A 89 12.81 -30.08 -2.43
N LEU A 90 11.59 -30.39 -1.99
CA LEU A 90 11.34 -31.46 -1.02
C LEU A 90 11.80 -32.83 -1.51
N ILE A 91 11.45 -33.18 -2.76
CA ILE A 91 11.88 -34.44 -3.39
C ILE A 91 13.41 -34.52 -3.46
N TYR A 92 14.08 -33.38 -3.72
CA TYR A 92 15.53 -33.32 -3.77
C TYR A 92 16.20 -33.50 -2.41
N ILE A 93 15.62 -32.98 -1.33
CA ILE A 93 16.15 -33.15 0.04
C ILE A 93 15.96 -34.59 0.49
N GLU A 94 14.77 -35.15 0.28
CA GLU A 94 14.42 -36.52 0.65
C GLU A 94 14.87 -37.55 -0.41
N LYS A 95 15.92 -37.24 -1.19
CA LYS A 95 16.32 -38.00 -2.37
C LYS A 95 16.67 -39.46 -2.05
N GLU A 96 17.28 -39.74 -0.90
CA GLU A 96 17.57 -41.12 -0.49
C GLU A 96 16.30 -41.95 -0.31
N ILE A 97 15.21 -41.33 0.18
CA ILE A 97 13.91 -41.98 0.30
C ILE A 97 13.22 -42.01 -1.07
N ALA A 98 13.29 -40.92 -1.84
CA ALA A 98 12.74 -40.84 -3.19
C ALA A 98 13.35 -41.91 -4.12
N GLU A 99 14.63 -42.24 -3.97
CA GLU A 99 15.33 -43.29 -4.73
C GLU A 99 14.87 -44.71 -4.39
N THR A 100 14.20 -44.91 -3.25
CA THR A 100 13.57 -46.19 -2.92
C THR A 100 12.26 -46.41 -3.65
N PHE A 101 11.66 -45.34 -4.19
CA PHE A 101 10.47 -45.45 -5.02
C PHE A 101 10.87 -45.65 -6.48
N ASP A 102 10.31 -46.71 -7.09
CA ASP A 102 10.50 -46.95 -8.51
C ASP A 102 9.64 -45.99 -9.34
N VAL A 103 10.29 -45.22 -10.21
CA VAL A 103 9.63 -44.23 -11.06
C VAL A 103 8.68 -44.90 -12.04
N ASP A 104 9.04 -46.09 -12.56
CA ASP A 104 8.19 -46.83 -13.47
C ASP A 104 6.93 -47.36 -12.76
N SER A 105 7.05 -47.78 -11.50
CA SER A 105 5.89 -48.09 -10.64
C SER A 105 5.02 -46.86 -10.37
N ILE A 106 5.60 -45.68 -10.09
CA ILE A 106 4.81 -44.44 -9.90
C ILE A 106 4.07 -44.06 -11.18
N ILE A 107 4.74 -44.17 -12.34
CA ILE A 107 4.14 -43.86 -13.64
C ILE A 107 3.07 -44.90 -13.97
N SER A 108 3.30 -46.18 -13.67
CA SER A 108 2.29 -47.23 -13.83
C SER A 108 1.10 -46.96 -12.95
N ASP A 109 1.29 -46.71 -11.65
CA ASP A 109 0.20 -46.37 -10.72
C ASP A 109 -0.58 -45.14 -11.22
N PHE A 110 0.11 -44.10 -11.68
CA PHE A 110 -0.53 -42.90 -12.24
C PHE A 110 -1.26 -43.18 -13.56
N CYS A 111 -0.76 -44.13 -14.37
CA CYS A 111 -1.39 -44.59 -15.61
C CYS A 111 -2.52 -45.59 -15.37
N ASP A 112 -2.46 -46.36 -14.29
CA ASP A 112 -3.46 -47.34 -13.84
C ASP A 112 -4.59 -46.65 -13.10
N MET A 113 -4.35 -45.42 -12.62
CA MET A 113 -5.39 -44.46 -12.25
C MET A 113 -6.26 -43.97 -13.45
N LYS A 114 -6.23 -44.61 -14.63
CA LYS A 114 -7.07 -44.27 -15.81
C LYS A 114 -8.55 -44.58 -15.56
N GLU A 115 -9.54 -43.77 -15.94
CA GLU A 115 -9.59 -42.65 -16.89
C GLU A 115 -10.32 -41.45 -16.26
N ARG A 116 -9.70 -40.26 -16.24
CA ARG A 116 -10.48 -39.01 -16.29
C ARG A 116 -10.65 -38.60 -17.75
N ARG A 117 -11.16 -39.50 -18.60
CA ARG A 117 -11.78 -39.05 -19.84
C ARG A 117 -13.12 -38.43 -19.43
N VAL A 118 -13.18 -37.12 -19.39
CA VAL A 118 -14.47 -36.43 -19.41
C VAL A 118 -15.13 -36.85 -20.72
N SER A 119 -16.23 -37.61 -20.65
CA SER A 119 -17.01 -37.94 -21.83
C SER A 119 -17.61 -36.65 -22.37
N PHE A 120 -17.09 -36.17 -23.49
CA PHE A 120 -17.83 -35.19 -24.29
C PHE A 120 -18.89 -35.97 -25.06
N TYR A 121 -20.15 -35.78 -24.65
CA TYR A 121 -21.33 -36.12 -25.44
C TYR A 121 -21.71 -34.90 -26.27
#